data_AF-A0A3D3US41-F1
#
_entry.id   AF-A0A3D3US41-F1
#
_cell.length_a   1.000
_cell.length_b   1.000
_cell.length_c   1.000
_cell.angle_alpha   90.00
_cell.angle_beta   90.00
_cell.angle_gamma   90.00
#
_symmetry.space_group_name_H-M   'P 1'
#
loop_
_entity.id
_entity.type
_entity.pdbx_description
1 polymer ?
#
loop_
_entity_poly.entity_id
_entity_poly.type
_entity_poly.pdbx_seq_one_letter_code
_entity_poly.pdbx_strand_id
1 'polypeptide(L)'
;MGGDGYAMESGSPTFYSTMDYNAYRRNEPDRFLKWTNHNGAVGRYKSIEEFFKATGLEEHGILADYDIFVNARPSEKGRTCESGDYDLRLKKNANVVDAGIVLPQITEDFTGKAPDLGCYELGQEPPHYGPRGF
;
A
#
# COMPACT_ATOMS: atom_id res chain seq x y z
N MET A 1 -9.82 -7.65 -5.52
CA MET A 1 -8.78 -6.66 -5.86
C MET A 1 -7.64 -7.40 -6.54
N GLY A 2 -7.38 -7.05 -7.79
CA GLY A 2 -6.47 -7.73 -8.71
C GLY A 2 -6.82 -7.25 -10.11
N GLY A 3 -6.67 -5.94 -10.32
CA GLY A 3 -7.00 -5.30 -11.58
C GLY A 3 -5.87 -5.48 -12.59
N ASP A 4 -6.22 -5.62 -13.86
CA ASP A 4 -5.28 -5.48 -14.96
C ASP A 4 -4.89 -4.00 -15.10
N GLY A 5 -3.67 -3.70 -15.58
CA GLY A 5 -3.18 -2.34 -15.80
C GLY A 5 -2.18 -1.83 -14.75
N TYR A 6 -2.32 -0.56 -14.35
CA TYR A 6 -1.40 0.10 -13.43
C TYR A 6 -1.62 -0.35 -11.98
N ALA A 7 -0.57 -0.35 -11.16
CA ALA A 7 -0.66 -0.50 -9.70
C ALA A 7 -1.49 0.64 -9.09
N MET A 8 -1.36 1.84 -9.65
CA MET A 8 -2.20 2.99 -9.36
C MET A 8 -2.40 3.81 -10.65
N GLU A 9 -3.66 4.16 -10.90
CA GLU A 9 -4.07 5.14 -11.88
C GLU A 9 -4.86 6.23 -11.15
N SER A 10 -4.24 7.38 -10.93
CA SER A 10 -4.80 8.48 -10.15
C SER A 10 -4.26 9.82 -10.64
N GLY A 11 -4.55 10.88 -9.89
CA GLY A 11 -3.98 12.20 -10.11
C GLY A 11 -5.05 13.29 -10.09
N SER A 12 -4.73 14.34 -9.34
CA SER A 12 -5.01 15.77 -9.54
C SER A 12 -4.54 16.45 -8.26
N PRO A 13 -3.27 16.22 -7.85
CA PRO A 13 -2.75 16.78 -6.62
C PRO A 13 -2.72 18.31 -6.73
N THR A 14 -2.98 18.98 -5.62
CA THR A 14 -2.67 20.40 -5.48
C THR A 14 -1.22 20.53 -5.01
N PHE A 15 -0.68 21.75 -4.97
CA PHE A 15 0.70 21.98 -4.50
C PHE A 15 0.94 21.56 -3.04
N TYR A 16 -0.11 21.34 -2.25
CA TYR A 16 -0.05 20.90 -0.86
C TYR A 16 -0.36 19.40 -0.68
N SER A 17 -0.58 18.67 -1.78
CA SER A 17 -0.76 17.23 -1.71
C SER A 17 0.59 16.55 -1.56
N THR A 18 0.75 15.79 -0.47
CA THR A 18 1.91 14.92 -0.25
C THR A 18 1.51 13.47 -0.48
N MET A 19 2.43 12.66 -0.99
CA MET A 19 2.23 11.24 -1.23
C MET A 19 3.58 10.55 -1.09
N ASP A 20 3.73 9.75 -0.04
CA ASP A 20 4.96 9.06 0.31
C ASP A 20 4.68 7.92 1.31
N TYR A 21 5.65 7.03 1.51
CA TYR A 21 5.56 5.85 2.39
C TYR A 21 4.45 4.87 2.01
N ASN A 22 4.22 4.65 0.70
CA ASN A 22 3.25 3.67 0.23
C ASN A 22 3.91 2.35 -0.22
N ALA A 23 3.20 1.24 0.00
CA ALA A 23 3.57 -0.07 -0.52
C ALA A 23 2.69 -0.41 -1.73
N TYR A 24 3.32 -0.73 -2.86
CA TYR A 24 2.61 -1.00 -4.11
C TYR A 24 2.83 -2.43 -4.60
N ARG A 25 1.72 -3.07 -4.98
CA ARG A 25 1.76 -4.29 -5.79
C ARG A 25 1.80 -3.95 -7.26
N ARG A 26 2.81 -4.48 -7.96
CA ARG A 26 2.88 -4.42 -9.42
C ARG A 26 1.89 -5.40 -10.03
N ASN A 27 0.99 -4.90 -10.87
CA ASN A 27 0.06 -5.75 -11.62
C ASN A 27 0.70 -6.26 -12.92
N GLU A 28 1.51 -5.45 -13.59
CA GLU A 28 2.13 -5.78 -14.87
C GLU A 28 3.60 -5.34 -14.97
N PRO A 29 4.46 -6.05 -15.74
CA PRO A 29 5.89 -5.75 -15.83
C PRO A 29 6.18 -4.39 -16.48
N ASP A 30 5.38 -4.00 -17.48
CA ASP A 30 5.59 -2.82 -18.33
C ASP A 30 4.77 -1.59 -17.88
N ARG A 31 3.78 -1.78 -17.00
CA ARG A 31 2.89 -0.72 -16.50
C ARG A 31 2.90 -0.70 -14.97
N PHE A 32 3.36 0.40 -14.39
CA PHE A 32 3.40 0.56 -12.93
C PHE A 32 2.51 1.69 -12.42
N LEU A 33 2.80 2.95 -12.75
CA LEU A 33 2.00 4.10 -12.32
C LEU A 33 1.52 4.92 -13.51
N LYS A 34 0.26 5.38 -13.44
CA LYS A 34 -0.29 6.41 -14.32
C LYS A 34 -0.76 7.58 -13.47
N TRP A 35 -0.24 8.77 -13.75
CA TRP A 35 -0.47 9.96 -12.93
C TRP A 35 -0.88 11.15 -13.79
N THR A 36 -1.96 11.82 -13.40
CA THR A 36 -2.36 13.11 -13.96
C THR A 36 -1.90 14.23 -13.04
N ASN A 37 -1.04 15.13 -13.52
CA ASN A 37 -0.56 16.26 -12.73
C ASN A 37 -1.62 17.38 -12.63
N HIS A 38 -1.33 18.43 -11.84
CA HIS A 38 -2.26 19.54 -11.61
C HIS A 38 -2.62 20.34 -12.87
N ASN A 39 -1.84 20.23 -13.94
CA ASN A 39 -2.10 20.87 -15.25
C ASN A 39 -2.88 19.93 -16.21
N GLY A 40 -3.29 18.75 -15.76
CA GLY A 40 -3.96 17.75 -16.58
C GLY A 40 -3.03 16.93 -17.47
N ALA A 41 -1.71 17.07 -17.36
CA ALA A 41 -0.75 16.29 -18.13
C ALA A 41 -0.60 14.88 -17.55
N VAL A 42 -0.63 13.87 -18.40
CA VAL A 42 -0.62 12.45 -18.01
C VAL A 42 0.76 11.83 -18.19
N GLY A 43 1.39 11.44 -17.09
CA GLY A 43 2.62 10.65 -17.04
C GLY A 43 2.34 9.16 -16.87
N ARG A 44 3.23 8.32 -17.41
CA ARG A 44 3.21 6.85 -17.27
C ARG A 44 4.61 6.40 -16.90
N TYR A 45 4.73 5.64 -15.82
CA TYR A 45 6.00 5.28 -15.21
C TYR A 45 6.08 3.78 -15.02
N LYS A 46 7.28 3.23 -15.17
CA LYS A 46 7.58 1.81 -15.05
C LYS A 46 8.11 1.43 -13.67
N SER A 47 8.53 2.39 -12.85
CA SER A 47 9.04 2.17 -11.49
C SER A 47 8.71 3.34 -10.55
N ILE A 48 8.83 3.09 -9.24
CA ILE A 48 8.75 4.13 -8.19
C ILE A 48 9.83 5.17 -8.43
N GLU A 49 11.06 4.74 -8.75
CA GLU A 49 12.18 5.64 -9.03
C GLU A 49 11.90 6.60 -10.20
N GLU A 50 11.30 6.11 -11.28
CA GLU A 50 10.95 6.96 -12.43
C GLU A 50 9.86 7.98 -12.04
N PHE A 51 8.88 7.56 -11.24
CA PHE A 51 7.82 8.42 -10.75
C PHE A 51 8.35 9.49 -9.78
N PHE A 52 9.22 9.12 -8.85
CA PHE A 52 9.88 10.05 -7.93
C PHE A 52 10.72 11.09 -8.68
N LYS A 53 11.55 10.67 -9.64
CA LYS A 53 12.34 11.61 -10.46
C LYS A 53 11.47 12.62 -11.23
N ALA A 54 10.27 12.21 -11.64
CA ALA A 54 9.37 13.07 -12.41
C ALA A 54 8.51 13.99 -11.55
N THR A 55 8.20 13.63 -10.31
CA THR A 55 7.18 14.30 -9.48
C THR A 55 7.65 14.77 -8.10
N GLY A 56 8.74 14.19 -7.58
CA GLY A 56 9.17 14.35 -6.19
C GLY A 56 8.31 13.60 -5.17
N LEU A 57 7.34 12.80 -5.60
CA LEU A 57 6.47 11.98 -4.74
C LEU A 57 7.00 10.56 -4.62
N GLU A 58 6.64 9.84 -3.56
CA GLU A 58 7.07 8.46 -3.29
C GLU A 58 8.59 8.28 -3.20
N GLU A 59 9.27 9.15 -2.43
CA GLU A 59 10.69 8.98 -2.12
C GLU A 59 10.96 7.68 -1.36
N HIS A 60 10.07 7.32 -0.44
CA HIS A 60 10.13 6.15 0.42
C HIS A 60 9.17 5.04 -0.01
N GLY A 61 8.60 5.14 -1.22
CA GLY A 61 7.70 4.12 -1.76
C GLY A 61 8.41 2.79 -1.96
N ILE A 62 7.73 1.68 -1.65
CA ILE A 62 8.29 0.33 -1.81
C ILE A 62 7.37 -0.59 -2.64
N LEU A 63 7.99 -1.61 -3.25
CA LEU A 63 7.24 -2.70 -3.86
C LEU A 63 6.96 -3.79 -2.84
N ALA A 64 5.74 -4.31 -2.84
CA ALA A 64 5.32 -5.44 -2.01
C ALA A 64 4.32 -6.31 -2.79
N ASP A 65 4.22 -7.59 -2.46
CA ASP A 65 3.20 -8.48 -3.00
C ASP A 65 2.53 -9.28 -1.87
N TYR A 66 1.60 -10.17 -2.20
CA TYR A 66 0.84 -10.95 -1.22
C TYR A 66 1.71 -11.85 -0.32
N ASP A 67 2.98 -12.07 -0.68
CA ASP A 67 3.92 -12.85 0.10
C ASP A 67 4.32 -12.20 1.43
N ILE A 68 4.06 -10.89 1.62
CA ILE A 68 4.25 -10.20 2.90
C ILE A 68 3.28 -10.70 3.99
N PHE A 69 2.13 -11.26 3.60
CA PHE A 69 1.09 -11.69 4.51
C PHE A 69 1.21 -13.17 4.88
N VAL A 70 0.68 -13.55 6.04
CA VAL A 70 0.62 -14.97 6.50
C VAL A 70 -0.14 -15.83 5.50
N ASN A 71 -1.34 -15.39 5.08
CA ASN A 71 -2.11 -16.06 4.06
C ASN A 71 -2.93 -15.03 3.26
N ALA A 72 -2.42 -14.61 2.12
CA ALA A 72 -3.16 -13.78 1.19
C ALA A 72 -2.83 -14.18 -0.25
N ARG A 73 -3.75 -13.88 -1.15
CA ARG A 73 -3.62 -14.13 -2.58
C ARG A 73 -4.42 -13.11 -3.37
N PRO A 74 -4.12 -12.90 -4.66
CA PRO A 74 -5.00 -12.12 -5.52
C PRO A 74 -6.40 -12.73 -5.55
N SER A 75 -7.42 -11.88 -5.58
CA SER A 75 -8.80 -12.35 -5.75
C SER A 75 -8.97 -12.95 -7.15
N GLU A 76 -9.59 -14.12 -7.24
CA GLU A 76 -9.96 -14.71 -8.52
C GLU A 76 -11.20 -14.01 -9.10
N LYS A 77 -11.12 -13.61 -10.38
CA LYS A 77 -12.23 -12.93 -11.06
C LYS A 77 -13.47 -13.83 -11.08
N GLY A 78 -14.59 -13.31 -10.61
CA GLY A 78 -15.87 -14.04 -10.56
C GLY A 78 -16.00 -15.01 -9.38
N ARG A 79 -15.04 -15.04 -8.45
CA ARG A 79 -15.15 -15.82 -7.21
C ARG A 79 -15.34 -14.89 -6.01
N THR A 80 -16.36 -15.15 -5.21
CA THR A 80 -16.54 -14.49 -3.91
C THR A 80 -15.41 -14.91 -2.99
N CYS A 81 -14.76 -13.92 -2.36
CA CYS A 81 -13.77 -14.15 -1.31
C CYS A 81 -14.44 -14.05 0.06
N GLU A 82 -14.34 -15.10 0.87
CA GLU A 82 -14.74 -15.05 2.27
C GLU A 82 -13.60 -14.44 3.09
N SER A 83 -13.92 -13.60 4.08
CA SER A 83 -12.90 -12.94 4.90
C SER A 83 -12.02 -13.93 5.66
N GLY A 84 -12.58 -15.07 6.08
CA GLY A 84 -11.85 -16.14 6.76
C GLY A 84 -10.81 -16.87 5.91
N ASP A 85 -10.84 -16.71 4.57
CA ASP A 85 -9.84 -17.30 3.69
C ASP A 85 -8.50 -16.54 3.70
N TYR A 86 -8.46 -15.38 4.35
CA TYR A 86 -7.34 -14.45 4.35
C TYR A 86 -6.85 -14.17 5.77
N ASP A 87 -5.53 -14.23 5.93
CA ASP A 87 -4.80 -13.76 7.10
C ASP A 87 -3.84 -12.66 6.65
N LEU A 88 -4.28 -11.41 6.83
CA LEU A 88 -3.56 -10.21 6.44
C LEU A 88 -2.54 -9.76 7.51
N ARG A 89 -2.25 -10.59 8.51
CA ARG A 89 -1.11 -10.32 9.42
C ARG A 89 0.19 -10.41 8.63
N LEU A 90 1.14 -9.56 8.99
CA LEU A 90 2.45 -9.52 8.36
C LEU A 90 3.32 -10.71 8.79
N LYS A 91 4.16 -11.18 7.87
CA LYS A 91 5.27 -12.07 8.20
C LYS A 91 6.39 -11.25 8.84
N LYS A 92 7.08 -11.86 9.81
CA LYS A 92 8.15 -11.19 10.58
C LYS A 92 9.27 -10.54 9.75
N ASN A 93 9.55 -11.08 8.56
CA ASN A 93 10.63 -10.61 7.69
C ASN A 93 10.10 -9.90 6.44
N ALA A 94 8.84 -9.47 6.44
CA ALA A 94 8.30 -8.70 5.33
C ALA A 94 8.99 -7.33 5.24
N ASN A 95 9.22 -6.86 4.02
CA ASN A 95 9.91 -5.58 3.77
C ASN A 95 9.08 -4.34 4.14
N VAL A 96 7.80 -4.54 4.45
CA VAL A 96 6.87 -3.52 4.94
C VAL A 96 6.94 -3.30 6.45
N VAL A 97 7.67 -4.15 7.17
CA VAL A 97 7.86 -4.03 8.63
C VAL A 97 8.82 -2.88 8.93
N ASP A 98 8.50 -2.04 9.91
CA ASP A 98 9.27 -0.84 10.27
C ASP A 98 9.53 0.12 9.08
N ALA A 99 8.62 0.14 8.09
CA ALA A 99 8.84 0.84 6.81
C ALA A 99 8.00 2.11 6.64
N GLY A 100 7.10 2.42 7.58
CA GLY A 100 6.18 3.55 7.51
C GLY A 100 6.69 4.84 8.15
N ILE A 101 5.77 5.80 8.26
CA ILE A 101 5.95 7.05 8.99
C ILE A 101 4.88 7.17 10.05
N VAL A 102 5.23 7.75 11.20
CA VAL A 102 4.28 8.00 12.29
C VAL A 102 3.24 9.02 11.83
N LEU A 103 1.99 8.61 11.84
CA LEU A 103 0.82 9.45 11.63
C LEU A 103 0.18 9.71 13.00
N PRO A 104 0.19 10.97 13.48
CA PRO A 104 -0.36 11.30 14.78
C PRO A 104 -1.79 10.77 14.94
N GLN A 105 -2.09 10.18 16.09
CA GLN A 105 -3.38 9.57 16.45
C GLN A 105 -3.81 8.36 15.60
N ILE A 106 -3.00 7.90 14.66
CA ILE A 106 -3.32 6.75 13.80
C ILE A 106 -2.34 5.60 14.04
N THR A 107 -1.03 5.89 13.99
CA THR A 107 0.03 4.87 14.10
C THR A 107 1.01 5.18 15.24
N GLU A 108 0.61 5.95 16.25
CA GLU A 108 1.50 6.33 17.37
C GLU A 108 1.87 5.16 18.29
N ASP A 109 0.98 4.17 18.42
CA ASP A 109 1.17 3.00 19.28
C ASP A 109 1.93 1.86 18.58
N PHE A 110 2.69 2.16 17.52
CA PHE A 110 3.48 1.16 16.78
C PHE A 110 4.58 0.52 17.65
N THR A 111 5.12 -0.61 17.21
CA THR A 111 6.22 -1.29 17.88
C THR A 111 7.46 -1.32 16.98
N GLY A 112 8.66 -1.30 17.56
CA GLY A 112 9.90 -1.32 16.77
C GLY A 112 10.43 0.08 16.47
N LYS A 113 10.80 0.33 15.23
CA LYS A 113 11.49 1.55 14.78
C LYS A 113 10.58 2.52 14.03
N ALA A 114 9.58 2.02 13.32
CA ALA A 114 8.56 2.80 12.64
C ALA A 114 7.27 1.97 12.47
N PRO A 115 6.12 2.57 12.15
CA PRO A 115 4.91 1.81 11.87
C PRO A 115 5.08 0.84 10.70
N ASP A 116 4.42 -0.31 10.78
CA ASP A 116 4.36 -1.24 9.66
C ASP A 116 3.43 -0.72 8.55
N LEU A 117 3.80 -0.94 7.29
CA LEU A 117 2.90 -0.66 6.17
C LEU A 117 1.90 -1.80 6.02
N GLY A 118 0.64 -1.52 6.35
CA GLY A 118 -0.45 -2.49 6.23
C GLY A 118 -1.63 -2.15 7.14
N CYS A 119 -2.48 -3.14 7.38
CA CYS A 119 -3.64 -2.99 8.25
C CYS A 119 -3.36 -3.35 9.72
N TYR A 120 -2.29 -4.11 9.97
CA TYR A 120 -1.96 -4.65 11.29
C TYR A 120 -0.48 -4.45 11.59
N GLU A 121 -0.21 -3.97 12.80
CA GLU A 121 1.12 -3.89 13.38
C GLU A 121 1.59 -5.29 13.83
N LEU A 122 2.79 -5.68 13.44
CA LEU A 122 3.35 -6.97 13.76
C LEU A 122 3.60 -7.09 15.27
N GLY A 123 3.04 -8.14 15.87
CA GLY A 123 3.21 -8.41 17.30
C GLY A 123 2.18 -7.74 18.20
N GLN A 124 1.24 -6.99 17.63
CA GLN A 124 0.05 -6.50 18.33
C GLN A 124 -1.17 -7.39 18.06
N GLU A 125 -2.14 -7.35 18.97
CA GLU A 125 -3.45 -7.97 18.75
C GLU A 125 -4.20 -7.18 17.67
N PRO A 126 -4.77 -7.86 16.64
CA PRO A 126 -5.54 -7.18 15.61
C PRO A 126 -6.71 -6.39 16.21
N PRO A 127 -6.99 -5.17 15.69
CA PRO A 127 -8.12 -4.39 16.14
C PRO A 127 -9.45 -5.12 15.88
N HIS A 128 -10.36 -5.01 16.83
CA HIS A 128 -11.71 -5.54 16.66
C HIS A 128 -12.54 -4.63 15.75
N TYR A 129 -12.86 -5.11 14.55
CA TYR A 129 -13.76 -4.43 13.63
C TYR A 129 -15.22 -4.81 13.85
N GLY A 130 -16.13 -3.85 13.65
CA GLY A 130 -17.58 -4.09 13.74
C GLY A 130 -18.17 -3.81 15.12
N PRO A 131 -19.44 -4.20 15.36
CA PRO A 131 -20.16 -3.89 16.59
C PRO A 131 -19.40 -4.38 17.81
N ARG A 132 -19.01 -3.44 18.67
CA ARG A 132 -18.55 -3.76 20.03
C ARG A 132 -19.82 -4.06 20.82
N GLY A 133 -19.97 -5.29 21.32
CA GLY A 133 -21.16 -5.70 22.07
C GLY A 133 -21.55 -4.62 23.08
N PHE A 134 -22.84 -4.26 23.08
CA PHE A 134 -23.41 -3.31 24.04
C PHE A 134 -23.62 -3.99 25.40
#